data_AF-A0A0F5JS73-F1
#
_entry.id   AF-A0A0F5JS73-F1
#
_cell.length_a   1.000
_cell.length_b   1.000
_cell.length_c   1.000
_cell.angle_alpha   90.00
_cell.angle_beta   90.00
_cell.angle_gamma   90.00
#
_symmetry.space_group_name_H-M   'P 1'
#
loop_
_entity.id
_entity.type
_entity.pdbx_description
1 polymer ?
#
loop_
_entity_poly.entity_id
_entity_poly.type
_entity_poly.pdbx_seq_one_letter_code
_entity_poly.pdbx_strand_id
1 'polypeptide(L)'
;MKIDRLFNKGITGMLALAGILCGCAEEEHETSQTVPLSISATCPVLAGDVTTRATNTEVKIALNATVGEYATTAKTYRVTTSPSITFAPQDADNTWEVTGDLTSTPLTIYGWLDENTPVAYSKNSIAVDNGNISNVALSPLYACIGVRVVLGKDTERAGTYKISSKLNGIGTASANNGWDTSGVMPVLKAGSSSPAAIKNTDKKTVVGIKANDLTTDYFMRVAPTTIQPSTASLFTITLPNNKQLSIASGAKAITIENGNCYLFTVNIGSETSLTISSIDQMTMDAKTTIVLHPDNVPRKPGIFSRDNWDQFVEDYINNQDITKWLDSDRVLNLYTDIDLNNEEWIPFIGNGDKGFGFNGNGHTIYNLRTISVNKKGGFYAELHDPYSIKGLTIDGVISDGHDNMQNSGAFVGTLYGGSVIDCHVKGKVEISTYESAGGIVGASNGQGNIYACTFAPDETPILTAPYAVGGIVGLLLENDRVMGCIVHDFTFTDKEAEFLGGISGMARGDDICQGCVVYNIKANRSGTLGCISPIGLYRYCYYYDVFDRSSSESEGANSVAINKLEDLSNKTVITELNVPLYYSLIEPKFHFEASPTPTITGPTIKPGKPEEPILN
;
A
#
# COMPACT_ATOMS: atom_id res chain seq x y z
N MET A 1 48.73 -28.45 -17.57
CA MET A 1 48.24 -28.06 -18.92
C MET A 1 46.73 -27.96 -18.82
N LYS A 2 46.13 -26.80 -18.49
CA LYS A 2 45.96 -25.54 -19.27
C LYS A 2 45.17 -25.76 -20.56
N ILE A 3 43.85 -25.61 -20.42
CA ILE A 3 42.74 -25.37 -21.38
C ILE A 3 41.53 -25.90 -20.59
N ASP A 4 40.92 -25.10 -19.71
CA ASP A 4 39.54 -24.64 -19.92
C ASP A 4 39.16 -23.40 -19.07
N ARG A 5 40.14 -22.55 -18.73
CA ARG A 5 39.90 -21.32 -17.93
C ARG A 5 39.88 -20.02 -18.73
N LEU A 6 39.82 -20.07 -20.05
CA LEU A 6 39.92 -18.89 -20.92
C LEU A 6 38.69 -18.58 -21.78
N PHE A 7 37.62 -19.38 -21.71
CA PHE A 7 36.42 -19.12 -22.53
C PHE A 7 35.24 -18.45 -21.80
N ASN A 8 35.32 -18.22 -20.49
CA ASN A 8 34.22 -17.60 -19.73
C ASN A 8 34.51 -16.18 -19.19
N LYS A 9 35.57 -15.52 -19.70
CA LYS A 9 35.87 -14.10 -19.43
C LYS A 9 35.81 -13.22 -20.68
N GLY A 10 35.44 -13.78 -21.83
CA GLY A 10 35.32 -13.07 -23.11
C GLY A 10 33.93 -12.55 -23.45
N ILE A 11 32.89 -12.89 -22.69
CA ILE A 11 31.50 -12.47 -22.99
C ILE A 11 31.01 -11.39 -22.03
N THR A 12 31.51 -11.33 -20.80
CA THR A 12 31.18 -10.26 -19.84
C THR A 12 31.97 -8.96 -20.09
N GLY A 13 33.03 -9.02 -20.90
CA GLY A 13 33.88 -7.86 -21.24
C GLY A 13 33.55 -7.17 -22.57
N MET A 14 32.58 -7.66 -23.35
CA MET A 14 32.17 -7.05 -24.63
C MET A 14 30.78 -6.39 -24.61
N LEU A 15 30.08 -6.40 -23.47
CA LEU A 15 28.87 -5.59 -23.25
C LEU A 15 29.12 -4.28 -22.48
N ALA A 16 30.37 -4.03 -22.06
CA ALA A 16 30.78 -2.78 -21.41
C ALA A 16 31.36 -1.74 -22.39
N LEU A 17 31.33 -1.99 -23.71
CA LEU A 17 31.90 -1.10 -24.73
C LEU A 17 30.85 -0.55 -25.72
N ALA A 18 29.60 -0.41 -25.29
CA ALA A 18 28.55 0.34 -25.99
C ALA A 18 27.75 1.28 -25.06
N GLY A 19 28.34 1.65 -23.91
CA GLY A 19 27.74 2.54 -22.91
C GLY A 19 28.55 3.81 -22.64
N ILE A 20 29.45 4.21 -23.55
CA ILE A 20 30.18 5.48 -23.43
C ILE A 20 29.56 6.46 -24.42
N LEU A 21 28.43 7.05 -24.04
CA LEU A 21 27.89 8.32 -24.55
C LEU A 21 26.57 8.65 -23.82
N CYS A 22 26.65 9.03 -22.53
CA CYS A 22 25.86 10.13 -21.98
C CYS A 22 26.27 10.40 -20.53
N GLY A 23 26.65 11.65 -20.23
CA GLY A 23 26.41 12.35 -18.97
C GLY A 23 26.96 11.76 -17.67
N CYS A 24 27.99 12.41 -17.15
CA CYS A 24 28.65 12.21 -15.86
C CYS A 24 27.69 11.99 -14.67
N ALA A 25 28.00 11.00 -13.83
CA ALA A 25 27.74 11.05 -12.40
C ALA A 25 29.12 10.94 -11.71
N GLU A 26 29.50 11.95 -10.94
CA GLU A 26 30.69 11.91 -10.09
C GLU A 26 30.50 10.85 -9.01
N GLU A 27 31.39 9.86 -8.96
CA GLU A 27 31.56 9.00 -7.79
C GLU A 27 32.32 9.81 -6.73
N GLU A 28 31.57 10.51 -5.87
CA GLU A 28 32.12 10.97 -4.59
C GLU A 28 32.26 9.76 -3.66
N HIS A 29 33.49 9.32 -3.44
CA HIS A 29 33.83 8.47 -2.32
C HIS A 29 33.81 9.33 -1.04
N GLU A 30 32.72 9.24 -0.26
CA GLU A 30 32.70 9.77 1.11
C GLU A 30 32.96 8.68 2.16
N THR A 31 33.67 9.14 3.19
CA THR A 31 34.17 8.43 4.36
C THR A 31 33.08 7.72 5.14
N SER A 32 33.40 6.50 5.59
CA SER A 32 32.57 5.68 6.49
C SER A 32 32.05 6.48 7.69
N GLN A 33 30.76 6.72 7.70
CA GLN A 33 30.03 7.33 8.82
C GLN A 33 28.91 6.38 9.23
N THR A 34 28.99 5.90 10.47
CA THR A 34 28.07 4.92 11.05
C THR A 34 26.76 5.60 11.43
N VAL A 35 25.66 5.26 10.74
CA VAL A 35 24.31 5.81 11.03
C VAL A 35 23.37 4.67 11.43
N PRO A 36 22.66 4.77 12.57
CA PRO A 36 21.93 3.66 13.16
C PRO A 36 20.69 3.22 12.37
N LEU A 37 20.42 1.91 12.43
CA LEU A 37 19.20 1.29 11.92
C LEU A 37 17.92 1.97 12.41
N SER A 38 17.19 2.62 11.52
CA SER A 38 15.87 3.18 11.83
C SER A 38 14.79 2.11 11.68
N ILE A 39 14.00 1.91 12.73
CA ILE A 39 12.90 0.95 12.77
C ILE A 39 11.61 1.74 12.91
N SER A 40 10.85 1.89 11.83
CA SER A 40 9.48 2.38 11.93
C SER A 40 8.51 1.19 11.95
N ALA A 41 7.58 1.19 12.90
CA ALA A 41 6.55 0.18 12.97
C ALA A 41 5.19 0.81 13.19
N THR A 42 4.24 0.47 12.34
CA THR A 42 2.84 0.90 12.48
C THR A 42 2.08 -0.25 13.12
N CYS A 43 1.56 -0.02 14.33
CA CYS A 43 0.80 -1.02 15.07
C CYS A 43 -0.64 -0.53 15.21
N PRO A 44 -1.64 -1.15 14.54
CA PRO A 44 -3.03 -0.91 14.89
C PRO A 44 -3.21 -1.33 16.36
N VAL A 45 -3.65 -0.35 17.15
CA VAL A 45 -3.73 -0.40 18.61
C VAL A 45 -4.29 -1.73 19.10
N LEU A 46 -3.42 -2.56 19.70
CA LEU A 46 -3.83 -3.67 20.55
C LEU A 46 -4.76 -3.08 21.62
N ALA A 47 -6.07 -3.38 21.55
CA ALA A 47 -7.06 -2.91 22.51
C ALA A 47 -6.69 -3.41 23.93
N GLY A 48 -6.08 -2.53 24.70
CA GLY A 48 -5.61 -2.73 26.06
C GLY A 48 -5.02 -1.42 26.60
N ASP A 49 -5.12 -1.20 27.91
CA ASP A 49 -4.68 0.04 28.55
C ASP A 49 -3.18 0.27 28.34
N VAL A 50 -2.83 1.29 27.55
CA VAL A 50 -1.43 1.61 27.18
C VAL A 50 -0.64 2.09 28.40
N THR A 51 -1.33 2.55 29.45
CA THR A 51 -0.70 3.08 30.67
C THR A 51 -0.11 2.01 31.59
N THR A 52 -0.44 0.74 31.38
CA THR A 52 0.07 -0.38 32.21
C THR A 52 1.24 -1.14 31.59
N ARG A 53 1.70 -0.76 30.40
CA ARG A 53 2.79 -1.49 29.71
C ARG A 53 4.10 -1.40 30.48
N ALA A 54 4.76 -2.54 30.70
CA ALA A 54 6.07 -2.58 31.35
C ALA A 54 7.12 -1.70 30.65
N THR A 55 7.86 -0.92 31.45
CA THR A 55 8.87 0.06 31.03
C THR A 55 10.13 -0.53 30.37
N ASN A 56 10.26 -1.86 30.32
CA ASN A 56 11.46 -2.59 29.91
C ASN A 56 11.18 -3.56 28.74
N THR A 57 10.29 -3.18 27.83
CA THR A 57 9.97 -4.00 26.66
C THR A 57 11.11 -3.91 25.63
N GLU A 58 11.61 -5.06 25.19
CA GLU A 58 12.81 -5.17 24.35
C GLU A 58 12.58 -6.08 23.13
N VAL A 59 13.02 -5.62 21.96
CA VAL A 59 13.12 -6.42 20.73
C VAL A 59 14.57 -6.60 20.36
N LYS A 60 14.93 -7.84 20.03
CA LYS A 60 16.24 -8.19 19.50
C LYS A 60 16.18 -8.28 17.99
N ILE A 61 17.10 -7.60 17.33
CA ILE A 61 17.26 -7.67 15.87
C ILE A 61 18.62 -8.28 15.57
N ALA A 62 18.67 -9.07 14.51
CA ALA A 62 19.87 -9.72 13.97
C ALA A 62 19.87 -9.63 12.44
N LEU A 63 20.74 -8.80 11.85
CA LEU A 63 21.07 -8.85 10.44
C LEU A 63 22.27 -9.81 10.27
N ASN A 64 22.10 -10.88 9.49
CA ASN A 64 23.18 -11.84 9.29
C ASN A 64 23.89 -11.53 7.96
N ALA A 65 25.22 -11.42 7.98
CA ALA A 65 25.99 -11.24 6.75
C ALA A 65 26.15 -12.54 5.94
N THR A 66 25.84 -13.70 6.54
CA THR A 66 26.06 -15.02 5.94
C THR A 66 24.80 -15.89 6.06
N VAL A 67 24.44 -16.59 4.98
CA VAL A 67 23.28 -17.50 4.95
C VAL A 67 23.54 -18.70 5.87
N GLY A 68 22.62 -18.96 6.80
CA GLY A 68 22.62 -20.17 7.63
C GLY A 68 23.48 -20.13 8.89
N GLU A 69 24.25 -19.06 9.11
CA GLU A 69 24.92 -18.77 10.39
C GLU A 69 24.33 -17.49 10.98
N TYR A 70 23.86 -17.58 12.23
CA TYR A 70 23.34 -16.41 12.93
C TYR A 70 24.45 -15.47 13.32
N ALA A 71 24.19 -14.18 13.21
CA ALA A 71 24.98 -13.16 13.88
C ALA A 71 25.15 -13.58 15.34
N THR A 72 26.40 -13.70 15.79
CA THR A 72 26.74 -14.06 17.16
C THR A 72 26.29 -13.00 18.16
N THR A 73 25.91 -11.81 17.68
CA THR A 73 25.42 -10.66 18.43
C THR A 73 24.08 -10.19 17.85
N ALA A 74 23.00 -10.34 18.61
CA ALA A 74 21.73 -9.64 18.36
C ALA A 74 21.70 -8.35 19.21
N LYS A 75 21.15 -7.26 18.67
CA LYS A 75 21.08 -5.97 19.37
C LYS A 75 19.71 -5.74 19.97
N THR A 76 19.72 -5.12 21.14
CA THR A 76 18.51 -4.83 21.90
C THR A 76 17.98 -3.44 21.56
N TYR A 77 16.71 -3.38 21.22
CA TYR A 77 15.96 -2.16 20.99
C TYR A 77 14.84 -2.05 22.01
N ARG A 78 14.62 -0.85 22.54
CA ARG A 78 13.54 -0.54 23.47
C ARG A 78 12.30 -0.07 22.71
N VAL A 79 11.16 -0.53 23.19
CA VAL A 79 9.86 -0.07 22.70
C VAL A 79 9.45 1.21 23.42
N THR A 80 9.14 2.27 22.68
CA THR A 80 8.64 3.54 23.22
C THR A 80 7.12 3.69 23.08
N THR A 81 6.47 4.29 24.10
CA THR A 81 5.01 4.33 24.28
C THR A 81 4.30 5.46 23.52
N SER A 82 4.55 5.59 22.21
CA SER A 82 3.82 6.49 21.32
C SER A 82 2.56 5.79 20.75
N PRO A 83 1.53 6.52 20.28
CA PRO A 83 0.43 5.93 19.49
C PRO A 83 0.92 5.06 18.32
N SER A 84 2.13 5.33 17.78
CA SER A 84 2.91 4.41 16.97
C SER A 84 4.01 3.74 17.81
N ILE A 85 4.17 2.41 17.70
CA ILE A 85 5.23 1.67 18.40
C ILE A 85 6.55 1.92 17.67
N THR A 86 7.47 2.63 18.31
CA THR A 86 8.81 2.87 17.76
C THR A 86 9.86 2.09 18.55
N PHE A 87 10.89 1.62 17.86
CA PHE A 87 12.00 0.87 18.46
C PHE A 87 13.26 1.73 18.43
N ALA A 88 13.84 2.00 19.59
CA ALA A 88 15.06 2.77 19.72
C ALA A 88 16.22 1.88 20.20
N PRO A 89 17.43 2.00 19.63
CA PRO A 89 18.59 1.24 20.10
C PRO A 89 18.87 1.57 21.57
N GLN A 90 19.25 0.57 22.36
CA GLN A 90 19.47 0.75 23.79
C GLN A 90 20.73 1.57 24.13
N ASP A 91 21.74 1.56 23.25
CA ASP A 91 23.00 2.30 23.40
C ASP A 91 23.41 2.95 22.07
N ALA A 92 24.12 4.09 22.13
CA ALA A 92 24.47 4.90 20.97
C ALA A 92 25.50 4.27 20.00
N ASP A 93 26.27 3.28 20.45
CA ASP A 93 27.34 2.62 19.67
C ASP A 93 26.84 1.40 18.87
N ASN A 94 25.53 1.24 18.76
CA ASN A 94 24.90 0.02 18.26
C ASN A 94 24.54 0.05 16.76
N THR A 95 25.52 0.27 15.89
CA THR A 95 25.37 0.31 14.42
C THR A 95 25.58 -1.02 13.68
N TRP A 96 24.63 -1.45 12.85
CA TRP A 96 24.65 -2.70 12.08
C TRP A 96 25.27 -2.51 10.70
N GLU A 97 26.45 -3.06 10.46
CA GLU A 97 27.09 -2.96 9.14
C GLU A 97 26.55 -4.03 8.17
N VAL A 98 25.90 -3.60 7.10
CA VAL A 98 25.77 -4.41 5.88
C VAL A 98 26.93 -4.01 4.98
N THR A 99 27.86 -4.94 4.74
CA THR A 99 29.04 -4.67 3.92
C THR A 99 28.76 -4.99 2.46
N GLY A 100 28.70 -3.95 1.62
CA GLY A 100 28.56 -4.03 0.16
C GLY A 100 27.15 -3.77 -0.36
N ASP A 101 27.04 -3.52 -1.68
CA ASP A 101 25.79 -3.32 -2.42
C ASP A 101 24.97 -4.63 -2.55
N LEU A 102 24.56 -5.17 -1.41
CA LEU A 102 23.77 -6.39 -1.37
C LEU A 102 22.30 -6.05 -1.67
N THR A 103 21.77 -6.61 -2.76
CA THR A 103 20.34 -6.52 -3.11
C THR A 103 19.44 -7.34 -2.18
N SER A 104 20.03 -8.21 -1.34
CA SER A 104 19.30 -8.94 -0.29
C SER A 104 20.22 -9.37 0.85
N THR A 105 19.66 -9.54 2.04
CA THR A 105 20.40 -9.97 3.24
C THR A 105 19.54 -10.90 4.11
N PRO A 106 20.09 -11.91 4.82
CA PRO A 106 19.34 -12.63 5.84
C PRO A 106 18.97 -11.73 7.04
N LEU A 107 17.71 -11.82 7.50
CA LEU A 107 17.19 -11.05 8.63
C LEU A 107 16.53 -11.98 9.65
N THR A 108 16.85 -11.79 10.93
CA THR A 108 16.16 -12.39 12.07
C THR A 108 15.75 -11.31 13.08
N ILE A 109 14.48 -11.30 13.50
CA ILE A 109 13.95 -10.46 14.57
C ILE A 109 13.33 -11.38 15.61
N TYR A 110 13.51 -11.11 16.90
CA TYR A 110 12.78 -11.80 17.96
C TYR A 110 12.76 -11.00 19.24
N GLY A 111 11.72 -11.13 20.05
CA GLY A 111 11.62 -10.41 21.31
C GLY A 111 10.18 -10.12 21.66
N TRP A 112 9.95 -9.04 22.40
CA TRP A 112 8.64 -8.69 22.92
C TRP A 112 8.25 -7.30 22.43
N LEU A 113 7.06 -7.16 21.81
CA LEU A 113 6.49 -5.86 21.39
C LEU A 113 5.90 -5.09 22.57
N ASP A 114 5.46 -5.81 23.60
CA ASP A 114 4.97 -5.33 24.88
C ASP A 114 5.26 -6.40 25.95
N GLU A 115 4.86 -6.15 27.19
CA GLU A 115 5.03 -7.08 28.31
C GLU A 115 4.58 -8.52 28.07
N ASN A 116 3.64 -8.75 27.15
CA ASN A 116 2.94 -10.01 26.93
C ASN A 116 2.89 -10.44 25.44
N THR A 117 3.50 -9.72 24.51
CA THR A 117 3.41 -9.98 23.05
C THR A 117 4.77 -10.38 22.47
N PRO A 118 5.14 -11.68 22.53
CA PRO A 118 6.36 -12.20 21.91
C PRO A 118 6.19 -12.26 20.40
N VAL A 119 7.24 -11.93 19.66
CA VAL A 119 7.31 -11.94 18.19
C VAL A 119 8.64 -12.53 17.73
N ALA A 120 8.64 -13.17 16.56
CA ALA A 120 9.87 -13.48 15.84
C ALA A 120 9.61 -13.53 14.34
N TYR A 121 10.67 -13.25 13.59
CA TYR A 121 10.76 -13.28 12.15
C TYR A 121 12.13 -13.82 11.79
N SER A 122 12.21 -14.69 10.79
CA SER A 122 13.51 -15.05 10.21
C SER A 122 13.34 -15.35 8.73
N LYS A 123 14.20 -14.78 7.91
CA LYS A 123 14.26 -15.03 6.47
C LYS A 123 15.72 -15.09 6.04
N ASN A 124 16.08 -16.15 5.30
CA ASN A 124 17.45 -16.37 4.84
C ASN A 124 17.92 -15.36 3.77
N SER A 125 16.98 -14.66 3.14
CA SER A 125 17.24 -13.59 2.18
C SER A 125 16.00 -12.70 2.10
N ILE A 126 16.13 -11.45 2.53
CA ILE A 126 15.14 -10.39 2.37
C ILE A 126 15.74 -9.29 1.49
N ALA A 127 14.94 -8.76 0.56
CA ALA A 127 15.38 -7.71 -0.34
C ALA A 127 15.72 -6.42 0.42
N VAL A 128 16.74 -5.71 -0.06
CA VAL A 128 17.06 -4.35 0.37
C VAL A 128 16.70 -3.43 -0.80
N ASP A 129 15.58 -2.73 -0.68
CA ASP A 129 15.04 -1.87 -1.73
C ASP A 129 15.12 -0.41 -1.28
N ASN A 130 15.76 0.43 -2.10
CA ASN A 130 15.95 1.88 -1.83
C ASN A 130 16.61 2.18 -0.46
N GLY A 131 17.51 1.29 -0.04
CA GLY A 131 18.20 1.37 1.24
C GLY A 131 17.37 0.90 2.43
N ASN A 132 16.21 0.26 2.24
CA ASN A 132 15.38 -0.25 3.32
C ASN A 132 15.02 -1.72 3.13
N ILE A 133 14.85 -2.41 4.26
CA ILE A 133 14.21 -3.72 4.35
C ILE A 133 12.77 -3.46 4.79
N SER A 134 11.83 -3.58 3.85
CA SER A 134 10.40 -3.37 4.08
C SER A 134 9.64 -4.70 4.15
N ASN A 135 8.33 -4.64 4.40
CA ASN A 135 7.43 -5.79 4.42
C ASN A 135 7.77 -6.87 5.47
N VAL A 136 8.42 -6.48 6.57
CA VAL A 136 8.68 -7.38 7.69
C VAL A 136 7.45 -7.42 8.59
N ALA A 137 6.51 -8.31 8.27
CA ALA A 137 5.33 -8.54 9.09
C ALA A 137 5.66 -9.41 10.31
N LEU A 138 5.53 -8.84 11.50
CA LEU A 138 5.62 -9.55 12.76
C LEU A 138 4.24 -10.01 13.21
N SER A 139 4.14 -11.27 13.61
CA SER A 139 2.93 -11.85 14.18
C SER A 139 3.21 -12.38 15.59
N PRO A 140 2.22 -12.33 16.50
CA PRO A 140 2.37 -12.89 17.83
C PRO A 140 2.77 -14.36 17.80
N LEU A 141 3.80 -14.74 18.56
CA LEU A 141 4.24 -16.13 18.72
C LEU A 141 3.48 -16.91 19.81
N TYR A 142 2.35 -16.38 20.26
CA TYR A 142 1.50 -17.04 21.23
C TYR A 142 0.17 -17.44 20.61
N ALA A 143 -0.49 -18.39 21.25
CA ALA A 143 -1.89 -18.67 21.04
C ALA A 143 -2.69 -18.20 22.25
N CYS A 144 -3.99 -18.08 22.10
CA CYS A 144 -4.90 -17.68 23.16
C CYS A 144 -5.91 -18.80 23.40
N ILE A 145 -6.27 -19.10 24.66
CA ILE A 145 -7.31 -20.08 24.97
C ILE A 145 -8.37 -19.50 25.90
N GLY A 146 -9.63 -19.65 25.53
CA GLY A 146 -10.80 -19.32 26.34
C GLY A 146 -11.54 -20.60 26.72
N VAL A 147 -12.29 -20.56 27.82
CA VAL A 147 -13.15 -21.69 28.23
C VAL A 147 -14.56 -21.19 28.47
N ARG A 148 -15.51 -21.70 27.69
CA ARG A 148 -16.95 -21.58 27.91
C ARG A 148 -17.44 -22.78 28.71
N VAL A 149 -18.11 -22.51 29.83
CA VAL A 149 -18.76 -23.54 30.64
C VAL A 149 -20.25 -23.58 30.32
N VAL A 150 -20.79 -24.78 30.07
CA VAL A 150 -22.23 -25.02 29.89
C VAL A 150 -22.74 -26.03 30.92
N LEU A 151 -23.94 -25.81 31.45
CA LEU A 151 -24.64 -26.72 32.36
C LEU A 151 -25.79 -27.39 31.59
N GLY A 152 -25.56 -28.59 31.07
CA GLY A 152 -26.55 -29.27 30.23
C GLY A 152 -26.67 -28.62 28.85
N LYS A 153 -27.74 -27.85 28.61
CA LYS A 153 -27.95 -27.07 27.37
C LYS A 153 -27.75 -25.56 27.56
N ASP A 154 -27.66 -25.10 28.80
CA ASP A 154 -27.62 -23.68 29.13
C ASP A 154 -26.18 -23.19 29.34
N THR A 155 -25.88 -21.97 28.88
CA THR A 155 -24.57 -21.34 29.11
C THR A 155 -24.48 -20.74 30.50
N GLU A 156 -23.31 -20.85 31.13
CA GLU A 156 -23.10 -20.36 32.48
C GLU A 156 -22.44 -18.98 32.50
N ARG A 157 -22.81 -18.15 33.48
CA ARG A 157 -22.34 -16.75 33.59
C ARG A 157 -20.82 -16.66 33.80
N ALA A 158 -20.20 -15.69 33.13
CA ALA A 158 -18.80 -15.30 33.30
C ALA A 158 -18.47 -14.95 34.76
N GLY A 159 -17.29 -15.37 35.21
CA GLY A 159 -16.80 -15.12 36.57
C GLY A 159 -17.43 -16.00 37.67
N THR A 160 -18.38 -16.88 37.34
CA THR A 160 -18.97 -17.84 38.30
C THR A 160 -17.97 -18.90 38.76
N TYR A 161 -17.10 -19.34 37.85
CA TYR A 161 -16.14 -20.42 38.07
C TYR A 161 -14.70 -19.91 37.98
N LYS A 162 -13.82 -20.46 38.81
CA LYS A 162 -12.37 -20.31 38.62
C LYS A 162 -11.89 -21.45 37.71
N ILE A 163 -11.23 -21.11 36.62
CA ILE A 163 -10.76 -22.09 35.64
C ILE A 163 -9.23 -22.01 35.59
N SER A 164 -8.58 -23.17 35.75
CA SER A 164 -7.15 -23.34 35.51
C SER A 164 -6.90 -24.35 34.40
N SER A 165 -5.71 -24.27 33.80
CA SER A 165 -5.29 -25.15 32.72
C SER A 165 -3.91 -25.72 33.00
N LYS A 166 -3.67 -26.92 32.46
CA LYS A 166 -2.35 -27.59 32.48
C LYS A 166 -1.40 -27.06 31.40
N LEU A 167 -1.88 -26.18 30.52
CA LEU A 167 -1.06 -25.61 29.46
C LEU A 167 -0.13 -24.52 30.00
N ASN A 168 1.06 -24.47 29.43
CA ASN A 168 2.08 -23.51 29.82
C ASN A 168 1.79 -22.14 29.22
N GLY A 169 1.95 -21.10 30.05
CA GLY A 169 1.88 -19.72 29.59
C GLY A 169 3.11 -19.34 28.79
N ILE A 170 3.05 -18.14 28.21
CA ILE A 170 4.17 -17.56 27.46
C ILE A 170 5.20 -16.83 28.34
N GLY A 171 4.88 -16.56 29.61
CA GLY A 171 5.69 -15.70 30.48
C GLY A 171 5.48 -14.21 30.18
N THR A 172 6.32 -13.35 30.77
CA THR A 172 6.32 -11.89 30.57
C THR A 172 7.72 -11.41 30.17
N ALA A 173 7.81 -10.26 29.50
CA ALA A 173 9.09 -9.64 29.14
C ALA A 173 10.04 -9.43 30.34
N SER A 174 9.49 -9.10 31.52
CA SER A 174 10.25 -8.86 32.76
C SER A 174 10.91 -10.10 33.37
N ALA A 175 10.41 -11.30 33.06
CA ALA A 175 11.01 -12.56 33.49
C ALA A 175 12.18 -13.00 32.59
N ASN A 176 12.52 -12.19 31.57
CA ASN A 176 13.64 -12.24 30.63
C ASN A 176 14.55 -13.48 30.77
N ASN A 177 14.42 -14.48 29.87
CA ASN A 177 15.49 -15.41 29.37
C ASN A 177 14.95 -16.73 28.76
N GLY A 178 13.99 -16.65 27.84
CA GLY A 178 13.34 -17.84 27.27
C GLY A 178 13.58 -18.13 25.79
N TRP A 179 14.35 -17.34 25.03
CA TRP A 179 14.47 -17.59 23.59
C TRP A 179 15.50 -18.69 23.29
N ASP A 180 15.08 -19.67 22.49
CA ASP A 180 15.98 -20.64 21.85
C ASP A 180 16.30 -20.15 20.44
N THR A 181 17.56 -19.75 20.23
CA THR A 181 18.08 -19.27 18.95
C THR A 181 18.95 -20.31 18.25
N SER A 182 18.94 -21.57 18.71
CA SER A 182 19.78 -22.64 18.13
C SER A 182 19.23 -23.21 16.81
N GLY A 183 17.92 -23.09 16.57
CA GLY A 183 17.25 -23.55 15.35
C GLY A 183 17.09 -22.46 14.30
N VAL A 184 16.50 -22.78 13.14
CA VAL A 184 16.34 -21.90 11.94
C VAL A 184 15.42 -20.67 12.16
N MET A 185 14.68 -20.65 13.26
CA MET A 185 13.82 -19.56 13.69
C MET A 185 13.89 -19.46 15.21
N PRO A 186 14.03 -18.26 15.80
CA PRO A 186 13.97 -18.12 17.25
C PRO A 186 12.63 -18.63 17.80
N VAL A 187 12.70 -19.54 18.78
CA VAL A 187 11.51 -20.11 19.42
C VAL A 187 11.43 -19.61 20.86
N LEU A 188 10.25 -19.17 21.27
CA LEU A 188 9.98 -18.87 22.66
C LEU A 188 9.87 -20.18 23.46
N LYS A 189 10.74 -20.39 24.45
CA LYS A 189 10.57 -21.48 25.42
C LYS A 189 9.33 -21.21 26.27
N ALA A 190 8.48 -22.21 26.40
CA ALA A 190 7.28 -22.12 27.23
C ALA A 190 7.66 -21.74 28.67
N GLY A 191 6.92 -20.79 29.27
CA GLY A 191 7.13 -20.39 30.65
C GLY A 191 6.79 -21.52 31.63
N SER A 192 7.49 -21.57 32.77
CA SER A 192 7.27 -22.57 33.82
C SER A 192 6.08 -22.25 34.74
N SER A 193 5.49 -21.06 34.61
CA SER A 193 4.34 -20.61 35.40
C SER A 193 3.04 -20.65 34.59
N SER A 194 1.96 -21.12 35.24
CA SER A 194 0.61 -20.94 34.71
C SER A 194 0.31 -19.44 34.61
N PRO A 195 -0.16 -18.93 33.46
CA PRO A 195 -0.56 -17.54 33.31
C PRO A 195 -1.84 -17.25 34.12
N ALA A 196 -2.17 -15.97 34.26
CA ALA A 196 -3.32 -15.49 35.03
C ALA A 196 -4.64 -16.22 34.67
N ALA A 197 -5.49 -16.41 35.68
CA ALA A 197 -6.69 -17.26 35.64
C ALA A 197 -7.57 -17.07 34.38
N ILE A 198 -7.98 -18.19 33.76
CA ILE A 198 -8.96 -18.20 32.68
C ILE A 198 -10.30 -17.72 33.23
N LYS A 199 -10.89 -16.70 32.64
CA LYS A 199 -12.25 -16.25 32.96
C LYS A 199 -13.25 -17.04 32.12
N ASN A 200 -14.29 -17.58 32.76
CA ASN A 200 -15.45 -18.11 32.02
C ASN A 200 -16.01 -17.00 31.11
N THR A 201 -16.24 -17.31 29.85
CA THR A 201 -16.29 -16.29 28.78
C THR A 201 -17.70 -15.76 28.45
N ASP A 202 -18.77 -16.22 29.11
CA ASP A 202 -20.15 -15.85 28.76
C ASP A 202 -20.71 -14.63 29.54
N LYS A 203 -20.94 -13.48 28.86
CA LYS A 203 -21.56 -12.30 29.52
C LYS A 203 -23.05 -12.51 29.80
N LYS A 204 -23.54 -11.82 30.83
CA LYS A 204 -24.84 -11.93 31.50
C LYS A 204 -26.11 -11.74 30.63
N THR A 205 -25.99 -11.50 29.32
CA THR A 205 -27.13 -11.10 28.46
C THR A 205 -27.10 -11.59 27.01
N VAL A 206 -26.14 -12.42 26.57
CA VAL A 206 -26.09 -12.86 25.16
C VAL A 206 -25.79 -14.36 25.05
N VAL A 207 -26.77 -15.14 24.62
CA VAL A 207 -26.61 -16.56 24.27
C VAL A 207 -26.01 -16.66 22.87
N GLY A 208 -24.97 -17.48 22.67
CA GLY A 208 -24.44 -17.80 21.34
C GLY A 208 -23.25 -16.97 20.85
N ILE A 209 -22.49 -16.35 21.74
CA ILE A 209 -21.24 -15.63 21.41
C ILE A 209 -20.26 -16.57 20.67
N LYS A 210 -19.70 -16.14 19.54
CA LYS A 210 -18.61 -16.83 18.83
C LYS A 210 -17.25 -16.35 19.34
N ALA A 211 -16.18 -17.07 18.99
CA ALA A 211 -14.82 -16.66 19.36
C ALA A 211 -14.49 -15.22 18.94
N ASN A 212 -15.03 -14.76 17.80
CA ASN A 212 -14.81 -13.42 17.25
C ASN A 212 -15.51 -12.27 18.01
N ASP A 213 -16.48 -12.55 18.89
CA ASP A 213 -17.18 -11.47 19.62
C ASP A 213 -16.50 -11.12 20.96
N LEU A 214 -15.32 -11.67 21.22
CA LEU A 214 -14.63 -11.62 22.52
C LEU A 214 -13.31 -10.86 22.42
N THR A 215 -13.03 -10.01 23.41
CA THR A 215 -11.70 -9.36 23.52
C THR A 215 -10.67 -10.33 24.09
N THR A 216 -9.38 -10.08 23.82
CA THR A 216 -8.27 -10.94 24.27
C THR A 216 -8.18 -11.11 25.79
N ASP A 217 -8.80 -10.22 26.58
CA ASP A 217 -8.83 -10.26 28.05
C ASP A 217 -9.58 -11.48 28.64
N TYR A 218 -10.38 -12.16 27.80
CA TYR A 218 -11.08 -13.39 28.16
C TYR A 218 -10.29 -14.66 27.81
N PHE A 219 -9.18 -14.49 27.10
CA PHE A 219 -8.31 -15.57 26.70
C PHE A 219 -7.04 -15.56 27.53
N MET A 220 -6.58 -16.77 27.83
CA MET A 220 -5.30 -17.02 28.44
C MET A 220 -4.25 -17.23 27.35
N ARG A 221 -3.16 -16.47 27.37
CA ARG A 221 -2.06 -16.62 26.42
C ARG A 221 -1.26 -17.88 26.75
N VAL A 222 -1.05 -18.75 25.76
CA VAL A 222 -0.31 -20.00 25.88
C VAL A 222 0.77 -20.11 24.82
N ALA A 223 1.84 -20.83 25.15
CA ALA A 223 2.82 -21.20 24.15
C ALA A 223 2.18 -22.16 23.13
N PRO A 224 2.45 -22.01 21.82
CA PRO A 224 2.00 -22.95 20.81
C PRO A 224 2.41 -24.38 21.18
N THR A 225 1.49 -25.33 21.05
CA THR A 225 1.70 -26.70 21.54
C THR A 225 0.74 -27.69 20.89
N THR A 226 1.01 -28.98 21.06
CA THR A 226 0.09 -30.05 20.69
C THR A 226 -0.41 -30.74 21.95
N ILE A 227 -1.71 -30.63 22.20
CA ILE A 227 -2.39 -31.32 23.30
C ILE A 227 -2.61 -32.76 22.88
N GLN A 228 -2.04 -33.70 23.61
CA GLN A 228 -2.17 -35.13 23.30
C GLN A 228 -3.59 -35.64 23.58
N PRO A 229 -4.05 -36.70 22.88
CA PRO A 229 -5.33 -37.34 23.18
C PRO A 229 -5.42 -37.77 24.64
N SER A 230 -6.61 -37.65 25.24
CA SER A 230 -6.87 -38.08 26.62
C SER A 230 -5.93 -37.47 27.68
N THR A 231 -5.41 -36.26 27.44
CA THR A 231 -4.63 -35.50 28.41
C THR A 231 -5.50 -35.25 29.64
N ALA A 232 -5.15 -35.91 30.75
CA ALA A 232 -5.86 -35.79 32.01
C ALA A 232 -5.74 -34.38 32.59
N SER A 233 -6.85 -33.85 33.10
CA SER A 233 -6.94 -32.53 33.74
C SER A 233 -6.43 -31.40 32.85
N LEU A 234 -6.79 -31.39 31.55
CA LEU A 234 -6.48 -30.28 30.66
C LEU A 234 -7.01 -28.96 31.25
N PHE A 235 -8.26 -28.97 31.71
CA PHE A 235 -8.85 -27.88 32.48
C PHE A 235 -9.31 -28.37 33.85
N THR A 236 -9.22 -27.50 34.85
CA THR A 236 -9.84 -27.71 36.16
C THR A 236 -10.81 -26.58 36.44
N ILE A 237 -12.08 -26.91 36.60
CA ILE A 237 -13.15 -25.96 36.92
C ILE A 237 -13.43 -26.06 38.41
N THR A 238 -13.21 -24.96 39.14
CA THR A 238 -13.53 -24.86 40.57
C THR A 238 -14.89 -24.17 40.72
N LEU A 239 -15.85 -24.92 41.28
CA LEU A 239 -17.20 -24.46 41.57
C LEU A 239 -17.23 -23.51 42.79
N PRO A 240 -18.30 -22.70 42.98
CA PRO A 240 -18.42 -21.79 44.13
C PRO A 240 -18.33 -22.46 45.51
N ASN A 241 -18.63 -23.76 45.58
CA ASN A 241 -18.51 -24.58 46.79
C ASN A 241 -17.11 -25.20 46.97
N ASN A 242 -16.12 -24.77 46.20
CA ASN A 242 -14.74 -25.28 46.15
C ASN A 242 -14.58 -26.72 45.61
N LYS A 243 -15.64 -27.37 45.12
CA LYS A 243 -15.52 -28.64 44.40
C LYS A 243 -14.79 -28.40 43.08
N GLN A 244 -13.84 -29.28 42.76
CA GLN A 244 -13.07 -29.23 41.52
C GLN A 244 -13.56 -30.30 40.54
N LEU A 245 -13.77 -29.90 39.29
CA LEU A 245 -14.09 -30.78 38.17
C LEU A 245 -12.88 -30.84 37.23
N SER A 246 -12.36 -32.04 36.99
CA SER A 246 -11.26 -32.26 36.06
C SER A 246 -11.81 -32.61 34.68
N ILE A 247 -11.36 -31.87 33.66
CA ILE A 247 -11.78 -32.02 32.27
C ILE A 247 -10.60 -32.53 31.47
N ALA A 248 -10.73 -33.73 30.88
CA ALA A 248 -9.70 -34.29 30.00
C ALA A 248 -9.84 -33.78 28.56
N SER A 249 -8.75 -33.84 27.78
CA SER A 249 -8.84 -33.65 26.33
C SER A 249 -9.58 -34.83 25.66
N GLY A 250 -10.12 -34.58 24.47
CA GLY A 250 -10.84 -35.61 23.70
C GLY A 250 -9.92 -36.72 23.15
N ALA A 251 -10.51 -37.63 22.36
CA ALA A 251 -9.82 -38.77 21.77
C ALA A 251 -8.85 -38.42 20.62
N LYS A 252 -8.83 -37.16 20.18
CA LYS A 252 -7.94 -36.66 19.12
C LYS A 252 -6.98 -35.63 19.70
N ALA A 253 -5.79 -35.55 19.10
CA ALA A 253 -4.84 -34.50 19.41
C ALA A 253 -5.40 -33.14 18.98
N ILE A 254 -5.06 -32.07 19.70
CA ILE A 254 -5.47 -30.70 19.39
C ILE A 254 -4.21 -29.87 19.21
N THR A 255 -4.03 -29.32 18.02
CA THR A 255 -2.91 -28.42 17.72
C THR A 255 -3.30 -26.99 18.06
N ILE A 256 -2.47 -26.32 18.85
CA ILE A 256 -2.60 -24.93 19.24
C ILE A 256 -1.48 -24.15 18.57
N GLU A 257 -1.83 -23.38 17.55
CA GLU A 257 -0.91 -22.64 16.69
C GLU A 257 -0.81 -21.17 17.12
N ASN A 258 0.35 -20.55 16.88
CA ASN A 258 0.53 -19.12 17.12
C ASN A 258 -0.42 -18.26 16.28
N GLY A 259 -0.71 -17.05 16.76
CA GLY A 259 -1.59 -16.11 16.06
C GLY A 259 -3.07 -16.52 16.06
N ASN A 260 -3.47 -17.53 16.84
CA ASN A 260 -4.85 -18.01 16.92
C ASN A 260 -5.38 -18.00 18.37
N CYS A 261 -6.66 -17.69 18.51
CA CYS A 261 -7.46 -17.84 19.72
C CYS A 261 -8.36 -19.08 19.59
N TYR A 262 -8.40 -19.93 20.62
CA TYR A 262 -9.21 -21.15 20.69
C TYR A 262 -10.20 -21.05 21.85
N LEU A 263 -11.49 -21.17 21.58
CA LEU A 263 -12.54 -21.17 22.60
C LEU A 263 -13.03 -22.61 22.82
N PHE A 264 -12.72 -23.17 23.99
CA PHE A 264 -13.12 -24.52 24.39
C PHE A 264 -14.48 -24.48 25.08
N THR A 265 -15.46 -25.23 24.58
CA THR A 265 -16.73 -25.41 25.29
C THR A 265 -16.69 -26.69 26.12
N VAL A 266 -16.97 -26.57 27.41
CA VAL A 266 -16.95 -27.66 28.39
C VAL A 266 -18.33 -27.81 29.03
N ASN A 267 -18.88 -29.02 28.99
CA ASN A 267 -20.16 -29.32 29.62
C ASN A 267 -19.99 -29.94 31.01
N ILE A 268 -20.57 -29.29 32.03
CA ILE A 268 -20.55 -29.71 33.43
C ILE A 268 -21.91 -30.24 33.93
N GLY A 269 -22.89 -30.40 33.04
CA GLY A 269 -24.25 -30.85 33.38
C GLY A 269 -24.36 -32.31 33.86
N SER A 270 -23.31 -33.10 33.73
CA SER A 270 -23.21 -34.46 34.25
C SER A 270 -21.80 -34.73 34.76
N GLU A 271 -21.67 -35.10 36.04
CA GLU A 271 -20.38 -35.42 36.66
C GLU A 271 -19.72 -36.68 36.06
N THR A 272 -20.45 -37.49 35.29
CA THR A 272 -19.95 -38.74 34.68
C THR A 272 -19.44 -38.56 33.25
N SER A 273 -19.62 -37.39 32.61
CA SER A 273 -19.25 -37.15 31.20
C SER A 273 -18.65 -35.77 30.94
N LEU A 274 -17.77 -35.32 31.84
CA LEU A 274 -17.04 -34.06 31.72
C LEU A 274 -16.12 -34.07 30.49
N THR A 275 -16.57 -33.47 29.39
CA THR A 275 -15.90 -33.50 28.10
C THR A 275 -15.90 -32.13 27.44
N ILE A 276 -14.93 -31.93 26.54
CA ILE A 276 -14.90 -30.80 25.62
C ILE A 276 -15.92 -31.09 24.52
N SER A 277 -16.95 -30.25 24.39
CA SER A 277 -18.03 -30.44 23.42
C SER A 277 -17.72 -29.82 22.05
N SER A 278 -16.98 -28.72 22.03
CA SER A 278 -16.55 -28.04 20.80
C SER A 278 -15.34 -27.15 21.05
N ILE A 279 -14.65 -26.80 19.97
CA ILE A 279 -13.52 -25.86 19.95
C ILE A 279 -13.75 -24.92 18.76
N ASP A 280 -13.91 -23.64 19.03
CA ASP A 280 -13.99 -22.60 17.99
C ASP A 280 -12.62 -21.91 17.86
N GLN A 281 -12.25 -21.49 16.64
CA GLN A 281 -10.98 -20.82 16.35
C GLN A 281 -11.22 -19.43 15.76
N MET A 282 -10.37 -18.47 16.14
CA MET A 282 -10.29 -17.11 15.61
C MET A 282 -8.83 -16.79 15.31
N THR A 283 -8.53 -16.16 14.17
CA THR A 283 -7.21 -15.61 13.88
C THR A 283 -7.06 -14.24 14.52
N MET A 284 -5.89 -13.94 15.07
CA MET A 284 -5.59 -12.65 15.68
C MET A 284 -5.18 -11.61 14.62
N ASP A 285 -5.72 -10.39 14.70
CA ASP A 285 -5.52 -9.34 13.69
C ASP A 285 -4.20 -8.55 13.79
N ALA A 286 -3.25 -8.94 14.65
CA ALA A 286 -2.05 -8.15 14.88
C ALA A 286 -0.90 -8.54 13.93
N LYS A 287 -0.86 -7.97 12.72
CA LYS A 287 0.38 -7.85 11.93
C LYS A 287 0.98 -6.48 12.17
N THR A 288 2.14 -6.41 12.81
CA THR A 288 2.94 -5.18 12.87
C THR A 288 3.95 -5.25 11.73
N THR A 289 3.91 -4.29 10.81
CA THR A 289 4.94 -4.18 9.76
C THR A 289 6.08 -3.32 10.26
N ILE A 290 7.31 -3.80 10.08
CA ILE A 290 8.53 -3.06 10.39
C ILE A 290 9.27 -2.73 9.09
N VAL A 291 9.78 -1.50 9.00
CA VAL A 291 10.79 -1.09 8.01
C VAL A 291 12.11 -0.88 8.72
N LEU A 292 13.18 -1.53 8.23
CA LEU A 292 14.55 -1.40 8.76
C LEU A 292 15.43 -0.68 7.75
N HIS A 293 16.29 0.21 8.21
CA HIS A 293 17.31 0.86 7.38
C HIS A 293 18.71 0.33 7.70
N PRO A 294 19.36 -0.49 6.86
CA PRO A 294 20.72 -0.98 7.15
C PRO A 294 21.76 0.13 7.21
N ASP A 295 22.72 0.05 8.14
CA ASP A 295 23.74 1.09 8.26
C ASP A 295 24.73 1.05 7.08
N ASN A 296 25.30 2.21 6.76
CA ASN A 296 26.20 2.47 5.61
C ASN A 296 25.56 2.24 4.23
N VAL A 297 24.25 2.01 4.13
CA VAL A 297 23.50 2.08 2.87
C VAL A 297 22.78 3.42 2.87
N PRO A 298 23.09 4.37 1.97
CA PRO A 298 22.39 5.65 1.95
C PRO A 298 20.88 5.45 1.76
N ARG A 299 20.07 5.94 2.71
CA ARG A 299 18.61 5.97 2.53
C ARG A 299 18.31 6.90 1.37
N LYS A 300 17.61 6.39 0.34
CA LYS A 300 17.09 7.29 -0.67
C LYS A 300 16.07 8.24 -0.03
N PRO A 301 16.15 9.55 -0.25
CA PRO A 301 15.13 10.48 0.22
C PRO A 301 13.73 10.05 -0.24
N GLY A 302 12.74 10.17 0.66
CA GLY A 302 11.35 9.84 0.34
C GLY A 302 10.53 9.32 1.52
N ILE A 303 9.32 8.85 1.19
CA ILE A 303 8.27 8.44 2.12
C ILE A 303 8.17 6.92 2.17
N PHE A 304 8.38 6.34 3.35
CA PHE A 304 8.36 4.88 3.56
C PHE A 304 7.29 4.43 4.56
N SER A 305 6.55 5.37 5.16
CA SER A 305 5.48 5.10 6.11
C SER A 305 4.52 6.31 6.20
N ARG A 306 3.33 6.10 6.79
CA ARG A 306 2.40 7.19 7.11
C ARG A 306 3.02 8.24 8.04
N ASP A 307 3.77 7.83 9.06
CA ASP A 307 4.49 8.78 9.94
C ASP A 307 5.50 9.65 9.17
N ASN A 308 6.19 9.11 8.15
CA ASN A 308 7.07 9.91 7.29
C ASN A 308 6.28 10.91 6.44
N TRP A 309 5.13 10.48 5.92
CA TRP A 309 4.23 11.36 5.18
C TRP A 309 3.76 12.52 6.04
N ASP A 310 3.28 12.25 7.25
CA ASP A 310 2.76 13.27 8.16
C ASP A 310 3.86 14.27 8.53
N GLN A 311 5.08 13.79 8.81
CA GLN A 311 6.21 14.69 9.11
C GLN A 311 6.61 15.53 7.90
N PHE A 312 6.63 14.96 6.69
CA PHE A 312 6.91 15.72 5.47
C PHE A 312 5.85 16.80 5.23
N VAL A 313 4.57 16.46 5.37
CA VAL A 313 3.45 17.40 5.20
C VAL A 313 3.51 18.50 6.26
N GLU A 314 3.81 18.16 7.51
CA GLU A 314 4.03 19.13 8.59
C GLU A 314 5.21 20.08 8.26
N ASP A 315 6.34 19.53 7.82
CA ASP A 315 7.51 20.31 7.42
C ASP A 315 7.14 21.26 6.27
N TYR A 316 6.41 20.78 5.25
CA TYR A 316 5.97 21.57 4.10
C TYR A 316 5.04 22.72 4.51
N ILE A 317 3.96 22.41 5.25
CA ILE A 317 2.95 23.41 5.67
C ILE A 317 3.59 24.48 6.56
N ASN A 318 4.52 24.09 7.43
CA ASN A 318 5.21 25.00 8.33
C ASN A 318 6.42 25.70 7.69
N ASN A 319 6.60 25.63 6.37
CA ASN A 319 7.72 26.23 5.64
C ASN A 319 9.11 25.83 6.18
N GLN A 320 9.23 24.61 6.70
CA GLN A 320 10.51 24.04 7.11
C GLN A 320 11.31 23.54 5.90
N ASP A 321 12.58 23.20 6.12
CA ASP A 321 13.41 22.60 5.10
C ASP A 321 12.96 21.16 4.80
N ILE A 322 12.46 20.96 3.57
CA ILE A 322 11.99 19.66 3.08
C ILE A 322 13.05 18.91 2.26
N THR A 323 14.24 19.48 2.03
CA THR A 323 15.25 18.89 1.12
C THR A 323 15.71 17.50 1.54
N LYS A 324 15.70 17.20 2.86
CA LYS A 324 15.97 15.85 3.40
C LYS A 324 15.01 14.76 2.87
N TRP A 325 13.83 15.15 2.39
CA TRP A 325 12.81 14.25 1.86
C TRP A 325 12.87 14.09 0.34
N LEU A 326 13.57 14.99 -0.34
CA LEU A 326 13.62 15.06 -1.81
C LEU A 326 14.94 14.49 -2.33
N ASP A 327 14.91 13.86 -3.49
CA ASP A 327 16.15 13.48 -4.17
C ASP A 327 16.88 14.70 -4.78
N SER A 328 18.00 14.46 -5.46
CA SER A 328 18.82 15.49 -6.09
C SER A 328 18.08 16.33 -7.13
N ASP A 329 17.04 15.76 -7.76
CA ASP A 329 16.21 16.44 -8.76
C ASP A 329 15.00 17.14 -8.13
N ARG A 330 14.98 17.23 -6.79
CA ARG A 330 13.86 17.76 -5.99
C ARG A 330 12.57 17.00 -6.25
N VAL A 331 12.63 15.66 -6.30
CA VAL A 331 11.46 14.80 -6.41
C VAL A 331 11.18 14.11 -5.08
N LEU A 332 9.93 14.18 -4.64
CA LEU A 332 9.45 13.40 -3.52
C LEU A 332 9.09 12.00 -4.00
N ASN A 333 9.79 10.99 -3.50
CA ASN A 333 9.59 9.59 -3.87
C ASN A 333 8.74 8.86 -2.84
N LEU A 334 7.72 8.16 -3.31
CA LEU A 334 6.89 7.28 -2.49
C LEU A 334 7.40 5.83 -2.59
N TYR A 335 7.44 5.13 -1.45
CA TYR A 335 7.87 3.73 -1.35
C TYR A 335 6.90 2.86 -0.53
N THR A 336 5.72 3.40 -0.25
CA THR A 336 4.62 2.73 0.42
C THR A 336 3.32 3.36 -0.03
N ASP A 337 2.23 2.62 0.01
CA ASP A 337 0.93 3.25 -0.15
C ASP A 337 0.60 4.14 1.06
N ILE A 338 -0.21 5.18 0.84
CA ILE A 338 -0.62 6.15 1.86
C ILE A 338 -2.14 6.29 1.83
N ASP A 339 -2.81 5.99 2.93
CA ASP A 339 -4.23 6.33 3.10
C ASP A 339 -4.34 7.69 3.79
N LEU A 340 -5.02 8.65 3.16
CA LEU A 340 -5.27 9.98 3.73
C LEU A 340 -6.52 10.02 4.61
N ASN A 341 -7.27 8.93 4.75
CA ASN A 341 -8.45 8.80 5.61
C ASN A 341 -9.55 9.86 5.37
N ASN A 342 -9.60 10.46 4.17
CA ASN A 342 -10.43 11.63 3.88
C ASN A 342 -10.15 12.84 4.80
N GLU A 343 -8.94 12.92 5.37
CA GLU A 343 -8.47 14.11 6.06
C GLU A 343 -8.37 15.27 5.06
N GLU A 344 -8.63 16.49 5.53
CA GLU A 344 -8.55 17.68 4.69
C GLU A 344 -7.14 17.86 4.11
N TRP A 345 -7.04 17.83 2.78
CA TRP A 345 -5.80 17.94 2.06
C TRP A 345 -5.62 19.34 1.50
N ILE A 346 -4.55 20.01 1.93
CA ILE A 346 -4.08 21.26 1.35
C ILE A 346 -3.21 20.94 0.13
N PRO A 347 -3.65 21.27 -1.10
CA PRO A 347 -2.89 20.96 -2.31
C PRO A 347 -1.49 21.57 -2.33
N PHE A 348 -0.54 20.82 -2.87
CA PHE A 348 0.82 21.34 -3.09
C PHE A 348 0.87 22.40 -4.19
N ILE A 349 1.88 23.28 -4.09
CA ILE A 349 2.23 24.24 -5.14
C ILE A 349 3.64 23.91 -5.62
N GLY A 350 3.76 23.35 -6.82
CA GLY A 350 5.03 23.06 -7.48
C GLY A 350 5.50 24.22 -8.32
N ASN A 351 5.99 25.30 -7.70
CA ASN A 351 6.49 26.50 -8.38
C ASN A 351 7.73 27.09 -7.68
N GLY A 352 8.69 27.60 -8.46
CA GLY A 352 9.88 28.31 -7.99
C GLY A 352 10.81 27.47 -7.13
N ASP A 353 11.68 28.12 -6.37
CA ASP A 353 12.75 27.47 -5.57
C ASP A 353 12.23 26.53 -4.46
N LYS A 354 10.93 26.62 -4.13
CA LYS A 354 10.26 25.75 -3.16
C LYS A 354 9.45 24.63 -3.81
N GLY A 355 9.35 24.61 -5.14
CA GLY A 355 8.67 23.55 -5.88
C GLY A 355 9.43 22.22 -5.81
N PHE A 356 8.69 21.14 -6.06
CA PHE A 356 9.20 19.78 -6.12
C PHE A 356 8.27 18.92 -7.00
N GLY A 357 8.85 17.94 -7.68
CA GLY A 357 8.10 16.90 -8.41
C GLY A 357 7.68 15.77 -7.47
N PHE A 358 6.87 14.85 -7.97
CA PHE A 358 6.41 13.70 -7.20
C PHE A 358 6.53 12.42 -8.01
N ASN A 359 7.07 11.36 -7.42
CA ASN A 359 7.12 10.05 -8.02
C ASN A 359 6.49 9.02 -7.09
N GLY A 360 5.37 8.45 -7.53
CA GLY A 360 4.64 7.43 -6.81
C GLY A 360 5.33 6.06 -6.82
N ASN A 361 6.27 5.79 -7.74
CA ASN A 361 6.90 4.48 -7.94
C ASN A 361 5.90 3.30 -8.02
N GLY A 362 4.72 3.54 -8.57
CA GLY A 362 3.63 2.55 -8.70
C GLY A 362 2.77 2.40 -7.44
N HIS A 363 2.98 3.20 -6.40
CA HIS A 363 2.18 3.19 -5.17
C HIS A 363 0.84 3.93 -5.32
N THR A 364 -0.02 3.72 -4.33
CA THR A 364 -1.36 4.32 -4.27
C THR A 364 -1.50 5.30 -3.10
N ILE A 365 -2.12 6.45 -3.37
CA ILE A 365 -2.70 7.33 -2.36
C ILE A 365 -4.21 7.09 -2.30
N TYR A 366 -4.73 6.74 -1.13
CA TYR A 366 -6.16 6.50 -0.92
C TYR A 366 -6.86 7.71 -0.30
N ASN A 367 -8.14 7.89 -0.65
CA ASN A 367 -9.08 8.77 0.05
C ASN A 367 -8.64 10.25 0.10
N LEU A 368 -8.24 10.81 -1.04
CA LEU A 368 -7.83 12.21 -1.15
C LEU A 368 -9.03 13.16 -1.00
N ARG A 369 -9.08 13.96 0.06
CA ARG A 369 -10.10 15.00 0.25
C ARG A 369 -9.50 16.41 0.05
N THR A 370 -9.51 16.92 -1.17
CA THR A 370 -8.85 18.19 -1.53
C THR A 370 -9.72 19.43 -1.27
N ILE A 371 -9.07 20.49 -0.79
CA ILE A 371 -9.65 21.85 -0.74
C ILE A 371 -9.11 22.74 -1.86
N SER A 372 -9.63 23.96 -1.95
CA SER A 372 -9.20 24.97 -2.94
C SER A 372 -8.05 25.83 -2.43
N VAL A 373 -6.92 25.84 -3.13
CA VAL A 373 -5.79 26.77 -2.97
C VAL A 373 -5.61 27.56 -4.26
N ASN A 374 -5.53 28.89 -4.17
CA ASN A 374 -5.45 29.80 -5.32
C ASN A 374 -6.56 29.61 -6.38
N LYS A 375 -7.74 29.12 -5.97
CA LYS A 375 -8.86 28.70 -6.83
C LYS A 375 -8.62 27.40 -7.61
N LYS A 376 -7.68 26.56 -7.17
CA LYS A 376 -7.41 25.25 -7.76
C LYS A 376 -7.45 24.16 -6.70
N GLY A 377 -7.88 22.96 -7.08
CA GLY A 377 -7.85 21.78 -6.20
C GLY A 377 -7.20 20.58 -6.87
N GLY A 378 -6.93 19.54 -6.09
CA GLY A 378 -6.25 18.32 -6.51
C GLY A 378 -5.13 17.98 -5.54
N PHE A 379 -4.33 16.97 -5.86
CA PHE A 379 -3.12 16.67 -5.10
C PHE A 379 -2.14 17.86 -5.13
N TYR A 380 -1.99 18.49 -6.29
CA TYR A 380 -1.38 19.79 -6.50
C TYR A 380 -2.45 20.81 -6.94
N ALA A 381 -2.40 22.02 -6.37
CA ALA A 381 -3.17 23.14 -6.91
C ALA A 381 -2.56 23.59 -8.24
N GLU A 382 -1.23 23.71 -8.28
CA GLU A 382 -0.49 24.16 -9.45
C GLU A 382 0.80 23.35 -9.60
N LEU A 383 1.13 22.96 -10.83
CA LEU A 383 2.38 22.28 -11.15
C LEU A 383 3.04 22.96 -12.36
N HIS A 384 4.20 23.56 -12.14
CA HIS A 384 4.96 24.30 -13.16
C HIS A 384 6.13 23.46 -13.69
N ASP A 385 6.59 23.74 -14.91
CA ASP A 385 7.89 23.26 -15.40
C ASP A 385 9.01 23.66 -14.41
N PRO A 386 10.01 22.79 -14.12
CA PRO A 386 10.27 21.48 -14.74
C PRO A 386 9.66 20.29 -13.98
N TYR A 387 8.73 20.55 -13.05
CA TYR A 387 8.24 19.52 -12.15
C TYR A 387 7.25 18.58 -12.82
N SER A 388 7.27 17.33 -12.37
CA SER A 388 6.37 16.29 -12.88
C SER A 388 5.80 15.44 -11.76
N ILE A 389 4.62 14.88 -11.98
CA ILE A 389 4.04 13.80 -11.18
C ILE A 389 4.12 12.52 -12.02
N LYS A 390 4.71 11.46 -11.48
CA LYS A 390 4.90 10.19 -12.19
C LYS A 390 4.44 8.97 -11.41
N GLY A 391 3.92 7.96 -12.09
CA GLY A 391 3.78 6.59 -11.57
C GLY A 391 2.97 6.50 -10.30
N LEU A 392 1.84 7.21 -10.21
CA LEU A 392 1.05 7.32 -8.98
C LEU A 392 -0.41 6.98 -9.28
N THR A 393 -1.03 6.19 -8.40
CA THR A 393 -2.48 5.96 -8.42
C THR A 393 -3.16 6.73 -7.30
N ILE A 394 -4.27 7.40 -7.60
CA ILE A 394 -5.21 7.90 -6.59
C ILE A 394 -6.45 7.02 -6.61
N ASP A 395 -6.74 6.40 -5.47
CA ASP A 395 -7.93 5.57 -5.26
C ASP A 395 -8.88 6.28 -4.29
N GLY A 396 -9.92 6.89 -4.84
CA GLY A 396 -10.82 7.77 -4.10
C GLY A 396 -10.35 9.21 -4.04
N VAL A 397 -11.15 10.13 -4.59
CA VAL A 397 -10.96 11.58 -4.49
C VAL A 397 -12.28 12.31 -4.27
N ILE A 398 -12.28 13.25 -3.34
CA ILE A 398 -13.40 14.15 -3.03
C ILE A 398 -12.87 15.58 -3.01
N SER A 399 -13.54 16.50 -3.69
CA SER A 399 -13.24 17.92 -3.63
C SER A 399 -14.29 18.66 -2.79
N ASP A 400 -13.89 19.37 -1.74
CA ASP A 400 -14.81 20.19 -0.92
C ASP A 400 -15.06 21.58 -1.52
N GLY A 401 -15.05 21.70 -2.85
CA GLY A 401 -15.04 22.96 -3.59
C GLY A 401 -16.36 23.74 -3.59
N HIS A 402 -16.99 23.95 -2.42
CA HIS A 402 -18.10 24.90 -2.29
C HIS A 402 -17.57 26.33 -2.13
N ASP A 403 -17.25 26.96 -3.27
CA ASP A 403 -17.67 28.34 -3.63
C ASP A 403 -16.64 29.18 -4.44
N ASN A 404 -15.39 28.71 -4.67
CA ASN A 404 -14.42 29.47 -5.47
C ASN A 404 -13.36 28.64 -6.21
N MET A 405 -13.51 27.32 -6.31
CA MET A 405 -12.57 26.47 -7.03
C MET A 405 -12.84 26.52 -8.53
N GLN A 406 -11.98 27.15 -9.31
CA GLN A 406 -12.14 27.27 -10.77
C GLN A 406 -11.78 25.97 -11.48
N ASN A 407 -10.60 25.42 -11.18
CA ASN A 407 -10.07 24.25 -11.89
C ASN A 407 -9.68 23.16 -10.90
N SER A 408 -10.05 21.92 -11.20
CA SER A 408 -9.62 20.77 -10.39
C SER A 408 -9.57 19.49 -11.21
N GLY A 409 -8.54 18.71 -10.94
CA GLY A 409 -8.51 17.28 -11.22
C GLY A 409 -7.93 16.54 -10.03
N ALA A 410 -7.92 15.21 -10.06
CA ALA A 410 -7.41 14.43 -8.93
C ALA A 410 -5.95 14.75 -8.62
N PHE A 411 -5.12 14.91 -9.65
CA PHE A 411 -3.69 15.16 -9.50
C PHE A 411 -3.34 16.64 -9.49
N VAL A 412 -3.83 17.41 -10.47
CA VAL A 412 -3.43 18.81 -10.65
C VAL A 412 -4.64 19.67 -10.97
N GLY A 413 -4.80 20.78 -10.26
CA GLY A 413 -5.82 21.76 -10.58
C GLY A 413 -5.49 22.57 -11.83
N THR A 414 -4.29 23.16 -11.91
CA THR A 414 -3.79 23.76 -13.14
C THR A 414 -2.33 23.41 -13.42
N LEU A 415 -2.05 22.90 -14.61
CA LEU A 415 -0.73 22.53 -15.10
C LEU A 415 -0.14 23.70 -15.90
N TYR A 416 1.03 24.19 -15.51
CA TYR A 416 1.74 25.31 -16.14
C TYR A 416 3.08 24.84 -16.75
N GLY A 417 3.01 24.07 -17.83
CA GLY A 417 4.18 23.45 -18.48
C GLY A 417 4.78 22.23 -17.75
N GLY A 418 4.28 21.92 -16.55
CA GLY A 418 4.64 20.68 -15.85
C GLY A 418 4.15 19.42 -16.58
N SER A 419 4.44 18.25 -16.01
CA SER A 419 4.02 16.97 -16.60
C SER A 419 3.30 16.04 -15.63
N VAL A 420 2.28 15.33 -16.10
CA VAL A 420 1.60 14.26 -15.37
C VAL A 420 1.72 12.99 -16.21
N ILE A 421 2.48 12.01 -15.72
CA ILE A 421 2.93 10.85 -16.51
C ILE A 421 2.59 9.56 -15.77
N ASP A 422 1.95 8.59 -16.43
CA ASP A 422 1.66 7.27 -15.82
C ASP A 422 0.90 7.40 -14.49
N CYS A 423 -0.10 8.28 -14.49
CA CYS A 423 -0.93 8.56 -13.33
C CYS A 423 -2.34 8.03 -13.55
N HIS A 424 -2.89 7.37 -12.53
CA HIS A 424 -4.17 6.68 -12.64
C HIS A 424 -5.14 7.10 -11.54
N VAL A 425 -6.42 7.16 -11.87
CA VAL A 425 -7.50 7.43 -10.90
C VAL A 425 -8.53 6.31 -11.00
N LYS A 426 -8.88 5.76 -9.84
CA LYS A 426 -9.95 4.77 -9.65
C LYS A 426 -10.71 5.03 -8.35
N GLY A 427 -11.63 4.13 -8.00
CA GLY A 427 -12.45 4.25 -6.81
C GLY A 427 -13.51 5.35 -6.95
N LYS A 428 -13.93 5.91 -5.81
CA LYS A 428 -14.97 6.94 -5.75
C LYS A 428 -14.42 8.32 -6.13
N VAL A 429 -15.00 8.96 -7.14
CA VAL A 429 -14.54 10.28 -7.62
C VAL A 429 -15.66 11.31 -7.49
N GLU A 430 -15.41 12.38 -6.75
CA GLU A 430 -16.29 13.55 -6.63
C GLU A 430 -15.48 14.85 -6.79
N ILE A 431 -15.50 15.44 -7.98
CA ILE A 431 -14.84 16.71 -8.32
C ILE A 431 -15.89 17.70 -8.83
N SER A 432 -16.00 18.84 -8.17
CA SER A 432 -16.95 19.91 -8.53
C SER A 432 -16.27 21.27 -8.55
N THR A 433 -16.34 21.99 -9.67
CA THR A 433 -15.64 23.27 -9.89
C THR A 433 -16.52 24.31 -10.58
N TYR A 434 -16.02 25.55 -10.69
CA TYR A 434 -16.70 26.68 -11.33
C TYR A 434 -16.38 26.87 -12.81
N GLU A 435 -15.30 26.28 -13.30
CA GLU A 435 -14.84 26.50 -14.67
C GLU A 435 -14.53 25.17 -15.35
N SER A 436 -13.48 24.47 -14.92
CA SER A 436 -13.07 23.22 -15.57
C SER A 436 -12.84 22.08 -14.57
N ALA A 437 -13.27 20.87 -14.95
CA ALA A 437 -13.03 19.66 -14.19
C ALA A 437 -12.48 18.57 -15.12
N GLY A 438 -11.35 17.98 -14.72
CA GLY A 438 -10.82 16.79 -15.36
C GLY A 438 -10.66 15.67 -14.37
N GLY A 439 -10.76 14.41 -14.81
CA GLY A 439 -10.49 13.27 -13.93
C GLY A 439 -9.07 13.28 -13.37
N ILE A 440 -8.09 13.72 -14.17
CA ILE A 440 -6.67 13.80 -13.81
C ILE A 440 -6.24 15.26 -13.57
N VAL A 441 -6.49 16.15 -14.54
CA VAL A 441 -6.05 17.55 -14.53
C VAL A 441 -7.24 18.50 -14.77
N GLY A 442 -7.40 19.55 -13.97
CA GLY A 442 -8.47 20.54 -14.18
C GLY A 442 -8.28 21.32 -15.49
N ALA A 443 -7.21 22.09 -15.55
CA ALA A 443 -6.78 22.82 -16.74
C ALA A 443 -5.29 22.63 -17.00
N SER A 444 -4.88 22.64 -18.26
CA SER A 444 -3.48 22.80 -18.65
C SER A 444 -3.33 24.13 -19.39
N ASN A 445 -2.22 24.82 -19.13
CA ASN A 445 -1.92 26.12 -19.69
C ASN A 445 -0.39 26.30 -19.81
N GLY A 446 0.12 26.14 -21.02
CA GLY A 446 1.50 26.49 -21.35
C GLY A 446 2.42 25.29 -21.53
N GLN A 447 2.18 24.51 -22.59
CA GLN A 447 3.03 23.36 -23.00
C GLN A 447 3.10 22.20 -21.98
N GLY A 448 2.03 21.99 -21.22
CA GLY A 448 1.91 20.88 -20.30
C GLY A 448 1.83 19.53 -21.01
N ASN A 449 2.34 18.48 -20.36
CA ASN A 449 2.31 17.12 -20.88
C ASN A 449 1.48 16.20 -19.97
N ILE A 450 0.40 15.63 -20.50
CA ILE A 450 -0.39 14.60 -19.83
C ILE A 450 -0.21 13.30 -20.63
N TYR A 451 0.48 12.33 -20.05
CA TYR A 451 1.03 11.21 -20.80
C TYR A 451 0.81 9.87 -20.10
N ALA A 452 0.27 8.89 -20.83
CA ALA A 452 0.04 7.54 -20.33
C ALA A 452 -0.87 7.44 -19.08
N CYS A 453 -1.78 8.39 -18.89
CA CYS A 453 -2.67 8.42 -17.73
C CYS A 453 -3.96 7.61 -17.96
N THR A 454 -4.59 7.13 -16.87
CA THR A 454 -5.88 6.42 -16.95
C THR A 454 -6.89 6.97 -15.96
N PHE A 455 -8.12 7.19 -16.42
CA PHE A 455 -9.26 7.52 -15.57
C PHE A 455 -10.35 6.46 -15.71
N ALA A 456 -10.52 5.66 -14.66
CA ALA A 456 -11.43 4.52 -14.62
C ALA A 456 -12.01 4.36 -13.20
N PRO A 457 -12.97 5.22 -12.80
CA PRO A 457 -13.59 5.15 -11.48
C PRO A 457 -14.43 3.86 -11.32
N ASP A 458 -14.45 3.30 -10.11
CA ASP A 458 -15.20 2.06 -9.82
C ASP A 458 -16.71 2.31 -9.68
N GLU A 459 -17.06 3.55 -9.34
CA GLU A 459 -18.44 4.02 -9.19
C GLU A 459 -18.74 5.13 -10.20
N THR A 460 -20.02 5.49 -10.34
CA THR A 460 -20.40 6.64 -11.17
C THR A 460 -19.77 7.91 -10.60
N PRO A 461 -18.81 8.55 -11.31
CA PRO A 461 -18.12 9.71 -10.77
C PRO A 461 -19.03 10.93 -10.80
N ILE A 462 -18.87 11.81 -9.82
CA ILE A 462 -19.40 13.18 -9.88
C ILE A 462 -18.27 14.04 -10.41
N LEU A 463 -18.35 14.42 -11.69
CA LEU A 463 -17.37 15.31 -12.33
C LEU A 463 -18.13 16.50 -12.90
N THR A 464 -18.15 17.62 -12.19
CA THR A 464 -19.07 18.74 -12.48
C THR A 464 -18.32 20.07 -12.67
N ALA A 465 -18.58 20.75 -13.79
CA ALA A 465 -18.09 22.11 -14.04
C ALA A 465 -18.97 22.82 -15.10
N PRO A 466 -19.35 24.09 -14.90
CA PRO A 466 -20.20 24.82 -15.86
C PRO A 466 -19.62 24.98 -17.27
N TYR A 467 -18.29 24.97 -17.44
CA TYR A 467 -17.66 25.28 -18.72
C TYR A 467 -17.09 24.04 -19.42
N ALA A 468 -16.10 23.35 -18.86
CA ALA A 468 -15.46 22.22 -19.54
C ALA A 468 -15.22 21.02 -18.62
N VAL A 469 -15.72 19.85 -19.02
CA VAL A 469 -15.58 18.58 -18.30
C VAL A 469 -14.94 17.52 -19.18
N GLY A 470 -13.85 16.89 -18.72
CA GLY A 470 -13.18 15.81 -19.46
C GLY A 470 -12.75 14.64 -18.59
N GLY A 471 -12.68 13.44 -19.15
CA GLY A 471 -12.22 12.25 -18.41
C GLY A 471 -10.75 12.35 -17.96
N ILE A 472 -9.88 12.98 -18.74
CA ILE A 472 -8.49 13.25 -18.36
C ILE A 472 -8.31 14.70 -17.96
N VAL A 473 -8.70 15.63 -18.83
CA VAL A 473 -8.45 17.06 -18.66
C VAL A 473 -9.70 17.88 -18.94
N GLY A 474 -10.00 18.87 -18.09
CA GLY A 474 -11.14 19.77 -18.33
C GLY A 474 -10.87 20.69 -19.52
N LEU A 475 -9.80 21.48 -19.45
CA LEU A 475 -9.45 22.49 -20.44
C LEU A 475 -7.97 22.41 -20.85
N LEU A 476 -7.68 22.44 -22.14
CA LEU A 476 -6.32 22.55 -22.72
C LEU A 476 -6.11 23.94 -23.32
N LEU A 477 -4.95 24.55 -23.04
CA LEU A 477 -4.57 25.88 -23.51
C LEU A 477 -3.07 25.93 -23.88
N GLU A 478 -2.78 26.47 -25.05
CA GLU A 478 -1.43 26.92 -25.44
C GLU A 478 -0.38 25.80 -25.66
N ASN A 479 -0.59 24.98 -26.70
CA ASN A 479 0.30 23.92 -27.17
C ASN A 479 0.48 22.75 -26.18
N ASP A 480 -0.54 22.46 -25.40
CA ASP A 480 -0.59 21.32 -24.48
C ASP A 480 -0.77 20.00 -25.24
N ARG A 481 -0.28 18.91 -24.63
CA ARG A 481 -0.34 17.57 -25.22
C ARG A 481 -0.96 16.57 -24.27
N VAL A 482 -1.97 15.86 -24.76
CA VAL A 482 -2.53 14.67 -24.10
C VAL A 482 -2.23 13.46 -24.97
N MET A 483 -1.42 12.53 -24.46
CA MET A 483 -0.89 11.43 -25.25
C MET A 483 -1.04 10.09 -24.52
N GLY A 484 -1.48 9.04 -25.22
CA GLY A 484 -1.49 7.69 -24.64
C GLY A 484 -2.48 7.47 -23.51
N CYS A 485 -3.50 8.31 -23.35
CA CYS A 485 -4.39 8.25 -22.19
C CYS A 485 -5.61 7.36 -22.43
N ILE A 486 -6.12 6.75 -21.36
CA ILE A 486 -7.26 5.82 -21.39
C ILE A 486 -8.38 6.32 -20.47
N VAL A 487 -9.62 6.32 -20.95
CA VAL A 487 -10.81 6.68 -20.15
C VAL A 487 -11.91 5.65 -20.39
N HIS A 488 -12.45 5.02 -19.34
CA HIS A 488 -13.46 3.99 -19.58
C HIS A 488 -14.42 3.68 -18.43
N ASP A 489 -15.52 3.01 -18.79
CA ASP A 489 -16.46 2.32 -17.92
C ASP A 489 -17.17 3.21 -16.87
N PHE A 490 -17.62 4.40 -17.25
CA PHE A 490 -18.47 5.22 -16.38
C PHE A 490 -19.48 6.10 -17.12
N THR A 491 -20.39 6.70 -16.34
CA THR A 491 -21.38 7.68 -16.83
C THR A 491 -21.09 9.06 -16.24
N PHE A 492 -20.94 10.09 -17.07
CA PHE A 492 -20.87 11.46 -16.60
C PHE A 492 -22.20 11.90 -15.99
N THR A 493 -22.14 12.52 -14.81
CA THR A 493 -23.32 13.02 -14.08
C THR A 493 -23.63 14.49 -14.35
N ASP A 494 -22.66 15.26 -14.85
CA ASP A 494 -22.82 16.67 -15.14
C ASP A 494 -23.89 16.89 -16.21
N LYS A 495 -24.80 17.85 -15.95
CA LYS A 495 -25.91 18.20 -16.83
C LYS A 495 -25.76 19.59 -17.48
N GLU A 496 -24.82 20.40 -16.99
CA GLU A 496 -24.76 21.85 -17.23
C GLU A 496 -23.50 22.30 -17.99
N ALA A 497 -22.43 21.52 -18.02
CA ALA A 497 -21.15 21.87 -18.67
C ALA A 497 -21.35 22.34 -20.11
N GLU A 498 -20.72 23.41 -20.56
CA GLU A 498 -20.83 23.81 -21.97
C GLU A 498 -20.23 22.75 -22.91
N PHE A 499 -19.08 22.20 -22.53
CA PHE A 499 -18.35 21.19 -23.28
C PHE A 499 -18.04 19.95 -22.43
N LEU A 500 -18.32 18.78 -23.00
CA LEU A 500 -18.07 17.50 -22.33
C LEU A 500 -17.39 16.52 -23.26
N GLY A 501 -16.19 16.07 -22.90
CA GLY A 501 -15.41 15.15 -23.73
C GLY A 501 -14.89 13.91 -23.02
N GLY A 502 -14.71 12.83 -23.77
CA GLY A 502 -14.14 11.59 -23.25
C GLY A 502 -12.73 11.78 -22.68
N ILE A 503 -11.84 12.46 -23.40
CA ILE A 503 -10.49 12.81 -22.94
C ILE A 503 -10.44 14.24 -22.42
N SER A 504 -10.78 15.21 -23.28
CA SER A 504 -10.68 16.64 -22.99
C SER A 504 -12.05 17.30 -23.09
N GLY A 505 -12.41 18.13 -22.10
CA GLY A 505 -13.63 18.92 -22.17
C GLY A 505 -13.56 19.97 -23.28
N MET A 506 -12.44 20.68 -23.41
CA MET A 506 -12.19 21.60 -24.52
C MET A 506 -10.69 21.71 -24.81
N ALA A 507 -10.33 21.76 -26.09
CA ALA A 507 -8.99 22.11 -26.55
C ALA A 507 -9.00 23.36 -27.44
N ARG A 508 -8.02 24.26 -27.29
CA ARG A 508 -7.91 25.51 -28.08
C ARG A 508 -6.63 25.54 -28.93
N GLY A 509 -6.69 26.22 -30.07
CA GLY A 509 -5.51 26.40 -30.92
C GLY A 509 -4.94 25.08 -31.46
N ASP A 510 -3.63 24.88 -31.28
CA ASP A 510 -2.86 23.73 -31.78
C ASP A 510 -2.74 22.59 -30.75
N ASP A 511 -3.56 22.60 -29.68
CA ASP A 511 -3.63 21.52 -28.68
C ASP A 511 -4.20 20.23 -29.30
N ILE A 512 -3.55 19.08 -29.06
CA ILE A 512 -3.92 17.82 -29.71
C ILE A 512 -3.95 16.66 -28.69
N CYS A 513 -5.04 15.90 -28.70
CA CYS A 513 -5.10 14.58 -28.08
C CYS A 513 -4.57 13.52 -29.07
N GLN A 514 -3.59 12.71 -28.69
CA GLN A 514 -2.97 11.74 -29.61
C GLN A 514 -2.83 10.35 -29.00
N GLY A 515 -3.18 9.31 -29.75
CA GLY A 515 -2.99 7.94 -29.25
C GLY A 515 -3.84 7.65 -28.02
N CYS A 516 -5.05 8.20 -27.90
CA CYS A 516 -5.90 8.01 -26.72
C CYS A 516 -7.01 6.99 -26.99
N VAL A 517 -7.45 6.30 -25.94
CA VAL A 517 -8.52 5.30 -26.01
C VAL A 517 -9.66 5.67 -25.07
N VAL A 518 -10.90 5.66 -25.55
CA VAL A 518 -12.08 5.91 -24.71
C VAL A 518 -13.14 4.83 -24.96
N TYR A 519 -13.69 4.20 -23.92
CA TYR A 519 -14.75 3.21 -24.16
C TYR A 519 -15.79 3.08 -23.05
N ASN A 520 -17.01 2.69 -23.43
CA ASN A 520 -18.14 2.47 -22.52
C ASN A 520 -18.43 3.71 -21.64
N ILE A 521 -18.46 4.88 -22.27
CA ILE A 521 -18.70 6.17 -21.60
C ILE A 521 -20.08 6.71 -21.97
N LYS A 522 -20.86 7.09 -20.96
CA LYS A 522 -22.22 7.64 -21.15
C LYS A 522 -22.34 9.04 -20.58
N ALA A 523 -23.36 9.78 -21.01
CA ALA A 523 -23.73 11.08 -20.43
C ALA A 523 -25.24 11.20 -20.35
N ASN A 524 -25.77 11.67 -19.21
CA ASN A 524 -27.21 11.82 -18.99
C ASN A 524 -27.69 13.25 -19.33
N ARG A 525 -27.33 13.74 -20.52
CA ARG A 525 -27.63 15.12 -20.93
C ARG A 525 -27.63 15.33 -22.45
N SER A 526 -28.12 16.51 -22.85
CA SER A 526 -27.93 17.11 -24.16
C SER A 526 -26.90 18.26 -24.08
N GLY A 527 -26.04 18.44 -25.07
CA GLY A 527 -24.97 19.47 -25.08
C GLY A 527 -23.90 19.22 -26.14
N THR A 528 -22.79 19.96 -26.08
CA THR A 528 -21.65 19.76 -26.99
C THR A 528 -20.79 18.60 -26.50
N LEU A 529 -21.09 17.40 -27.00
CA LEU A 529 -20.42 16.16 -26.62
C LEU A 529 -19.36 15.76 -27.65
N GLY A 530 -18.18 15.33 -27.18
CA GLY A 530 -17.10 14.82 -28.04
C GLY A 530 -16.49 13.54 -27.51
N CYS A 531 -16.44 12.48 -28.32
CA CYS A 531 -15.93 11.19 -27.85
C CYS A 531 -14.47 11.23 -27.41
N ILE A 532 -13.66 12.12 -27.99
CA ILE A 532 -12.29 12.45 -27.55
C ILE A 532 -12.25 13.87 -26.98
N SER A 533 -12.53 14.85 -27.84
CA SER A 533 -12.70 16.27 -27.49
C SER A 533 -13.84 16.85 -28.34
N PRO A 534 -14.73 17.69 -27.79
CA PRO A 534 -15.81 18.31 -28.56
C PRO A 534 -15.29 19.37 -29.55
N ILE A 535 -14.19 20.03 -29.21
CA ILE A 535 -13.51 21.03 -30.03
C ILE A 535 -12.01 20.74 -29.99
N GLY A 536 -11.34 20.92 -31.13
CA GLY A 536 -9.90 20.67 -31.28
C GLY A 536 -9.60 19.47 -32.16
N LEU A 537 -8.31 19.21 -32.36
CA LEU A 537 -7.84 18.12 -33.20
C LEU A 537 -7.43 16.93 -32.34
N TYR A 538 -7.66 15.73 -32.86
CA TYR A 538 -7.10 14.51 -32.29
C TYR A 538 -6.58 13.61 -33.40
N ARG A 539 -5.59 12.78 -33.07
CA ARG A 539 -4.94 11.88 -34.03
C ARG A 539 -4.67 10.51 -33.43
N TYR A 540 -4.95 9.46 -34.18
CA TYR A 540 -4.79 8.07 -33.77
C TYR A 540 -5.51 7.80 -32.44
N CYS A 541 -6.69 8.39 -32.25
CA CYS A 541 -7.48 8.20 -31.04
C CYS A 541 -8.72 7.37 -31.37
N TYR A 542 -8.93 6.33 -30.58
CA TYR A 542 -9.98 5.33 -30.83
C TYR A 542 -11.00 5.32 -29.70
N TYR A 543 -12.26 5.11 -30.04
CA TYR A 543 -13.33 5.05 -29.07
C TYR A 543 -14.44 4.05 -29.43
N TYR A 544 -15.05 3.46 -28.39
CA TYR A 544 -16.12 2.48 -28.52
C TYR A 544 -17.24 2.72 -27.50
N ASP A 545 -18.50 2.80 -27.94
CA ASP A 545 -19.65 3.04 -27.06
C ASP A 545 -19.46 4.28 -26.15
N VAL A 546 -19.08 5.39 -26.77
CA VAL A 546 -18.87 6.69 -26.12
C VAL A 546 -19.95 7.66 -26.59
N PHE A 547 -20.88 8.00 -25.70
CA PHE A 547 -22.08 8.77 -26.02
C PHE A 547 -22.87 8.14 -27.19
N ASP A 548 -23.04 6.82 -27.12
CA ASP A 548 -23.68 5.98 -28.13
C ASP A 548 -23.00 6.02 -29.52
N ARG A 549 -21.71 6.33 -29.56
CA ARG A 549 -20.89 6.41 -30.79
C ARG A 549 -19.61 5.59 -30.67
N SER A 550 -19.12 5.12 -31.81
CA SER A 550 -17.82 4.42 -31.94
C SER A 550 -17.05 5.00 -33.13
N SER A 551 -15.71 4.88 -33.10
CA SER A 551 -14.85 5.46 -34.14
C SER A 551 -15.12 4.88 -35.52
N SER A 552 -15.16 5.78 -36.50
CA SER A 552 -15.25 5.43 -37.92
C SER A 552 -13.88 5.48 -38.62
N GLU A 553 -13.75 4.86 -39.79
CA GLU A 553 -12.54 4.99 -40.62
C GLU A 553 -12.31 6.45 -41.03
N SER A 554 -11.04 6.86 -41.12
CA SER A 554 -10.55 8.22 -41.39
C SER A 554 -10.79 9.26 -40.29
N GLU A 555 -11.64 8.98 -39.31
CA GLU A 555 -11.83 9.85 -38.14
C GLU A 555 -10.55 9.90 -37.32
N GLY A 556 -10.07 11.10 -36.97
CA GLY A 556 -8.83 11.24 -36.21
C GLY A 556 -7.61 10.58 -36.87
N ALA A 557 -7.58 10.42 -38.20
CA ALA A 557 -6.55 9.67 -38.92
C ALA A 557 -6.48 8.16 -38.61
N ASN A 558 -7.59 7.57 -38.15
CA ASN A 558 -7.71 6.14 -37.90
C ASN A 558 -7.95 5.36 -39.21
N SER A 559 -7.34 4.18 -39.39
CA SER A 559 -7.61 3.33 -40.57
C SER A 559 -8.66 2.25 -40.35
N VAL A 560 -9.12 2.04 -39.10
CA VAL A 560 -10.03 0.95 -38.73
C VAL A 560 -11.30 1.50 -38.09
N ALA A 561 -12.48 1.03 -38.51
CA ALA A 561 -13.74 1.29 -37.79
C ALA A 561 -13.88 0.37 -36.57
N ILE A 562 -14.40 0.90 -35.47
CA ILE A 562 -14.59 0.18 -34.21
C ILE A 562 -16.08 -0.14 -34.04
N ASN A 563 -16.43 -1.43 -34.05
CA ASN A 563 -17.82 -1.91 -33.97
C ASN A 563 -18.12 -2.64 -32.67
N LYS A 564 -17.09 -3.10 -31.98
CA LYS A 564 -17.13 -3.86 -30.71
C LYS A 564 -15.87 -3.58 -29.93
N LEU A 565 -15.91 -3.78 -28.61
CA LEU A 565 -14.79 -3.49 -27.71
C LEU A 565 -13.48 -4.18 -28.15
N GLU A 566 -13.56 -5.42 -28.63
CA GLU A 566 -12.39 -6.20 -29.05
C GLU A 566 -11.66 -5.60 -30.27
N ASP A 567 -12.33 -4.76 -31.07
CA ASP A 567 -11.69 -4.09 -32.20
C ASP A 567 -10.62 -3.08 -31.73
N LEU A 568 -10.71 -2.57 -30.50
CA LEU A 568 -9.66 -1.72 -29.91
C LEU A 568 -8.35 -2.48 -29.67
N SER A 569 -8.40 -3.82 -29.64
CA SER A 569 -7.22 -4.69 -29.54
C SER A 569 -6.75 -5.20 -30.90
N ASN A 570 -7.31 -4.70 -32.01
CA ASN A 570 -6.86 -5.02 -33.35
C ASN A 570 -5.40 -4.59 -33.55
N LYS A 571 -4.60 -5.41 -34.23
CA LYS A 571 -3.17 -5.14 -34.46
C LYS A 571 -2.92 -3.76 -35.09
N THR A 572 -3.69 -3.38 -36.11
CA THR A 572 -3.55 -2.08 -36.78
C THR A 572 -3.88 -0.94 -35.84
N VAL A 573 -4.94 -1.08 -35.04
CA VAL A 573 -5.33 -0.09 -34.02
C VAL A 573 -4.21 0.09 -32.99
N ILE A 574 -3.65 -1.01 -32.46
CA ILE A 574 -2.52 -0.96 -31.53
C ILE A 574 -1.29 -0.30 -32.17
N THR A 575 -0.97 -0.60 -33.43
CA THR A 575 0.14 0.04 -34.14
C THR A 575 -0.09 1.55 -34.27
N GLU A 576 -1.29 1.98 -34.66
CA GLU A 576 -1.62 3.41 -34.81
C GLU A 576 -1.63 4.17 -33.50
N LEU A 577 -2.22 3.61 -32.44
CA LEU A 577 -2.17 4.16 -31.09
C LEU A 577 -0.72 4.42 -30.62
N ASN A 578 0.21 3.56 -31.05
CA ASN A 578 1.63 3.65 -30.70
C ASN A 578 2.45 4.64 -31.55
N VAL A 579 1.95 5.07 -32.72
CA VAL A 579 2.64 6.06 -33.58
C VAL A 579 3.02 7.35 -32.82
N PRO A 580 2.07 8.06 -32.16
CA PRO A 580 2.43 9.28 -31.45
C PRO A 580 3.35 9.01 -30.25
N LEU A 581 3.23 7.85 -29.60
CA LEU A 581 4.10 7.46 -28.48
C LEU A 581 5.54 7.23 -28.92
N TYR A 582 5.74 6.66 -30.12
CA TYR A 582 7.06 6.37 -30.68
C TYR A 582 7.85 7.66 -30.95
N TYR A 583 7.19 8.67 -31.53
CA TYR A 583 7.81 9.96 -31.85
C TYR A 583 7.82 10.96 -30.69
N SER A 584 7.22 10.62 -29.55
CA SER A 584 7.23 11.46 -28.36
C SER A 584 8.67 11.64 -27.84
N LEU A 585 9.00 12.84 -27.35
CA LEU A 585 10.25 13.10 -26.62
C LEU A 585 10.11 12.92 -25.10
N ILE A 586 8.90 12.65 -24.60
CA ILE A 586 8.60 12.51 -23.17
C ILE A 586 9.21 11.19 -22.64
N GLU A 587 9.78 11.23 -21.43
CA GLU A 587 10.34 10.07 -20.74
C GLU A 587 9.71 9.88 -19.33
N PRO A 588 9.51 8.62 -18.89
CA PRO A 588 9.85 7.37 -19.60
C PRO A 588 8.90 7.06 -20.77
N LYS A 589 9.32 6.24 -21.75
CA LYS A 589 8.46 5.82 -22.87
C LYS A 589 7.40 4.80 -22.47
N PHE A 590 6.26 4.86 -23.17
CA PHE A 590 5.16 3.91 -23.04
C PHE A 590 4.67 3.42 -24.40
N HIS A 591 3.99 2.26 -24.40
CA HIS A 591 3.33 1.70 -25.55
C HIS A 591 2.01 1.01 -25.17
N PHE A 592 1.06 0.99 -26.09
CA PHE A 592 -0.14 0.19 -25.99
C PHE A 592 0.16 -1.28 -26.30
N GLU A 593 -0.47 -2.15 -25.51
CA GLU A 593 -0.62 -3.57 -25.79
C GLU A 593 -2.10 -3.92 -25.92
N ALA A 594 -2.39 -4.90 -26.78
CA ALA A 594 -3.72 -5.49 -26.89
C ALA A 594 -4.18 -6.06 -25.54
N SER A 595 -5.48 -5.99 -25.29
CA SER A 595 -6.05 -6.60 -24.09
C SER A 595 -5.82 -8.11 -24.08
N PRO A 596 -5.47 -8.72 -22.94
CA PRO A 596 -5.48 -10.18 -22.80
C PRO A 596 -6.92 -10.74 -22.81
N THR A 597 -7.93 -9.90 -22.56
CA THR A 597 -9.36 -10.24 -22.55
C THR A 597 -10.20 -9.22 -23.34
N PRO A 598 -10.04 -9.13 -24.68
CA PRO A 598 -10.60 -8.04 -25.51
C PRO A 598 -12.12 -7.89 -25.50
N THR A 599 -12.85 -8.95 -25.12
CA THR A 599 -14.32 -8.92 -24.99
C THR A 599 -14.79 -8.25 -23.70
N ILE A 600 -13.89 -8.04 -22.73
CA ILE A 600 -14.20 -7.52 -21.40
C ILE A 600 -13.51 -6.18 -21.16
N THR A 601 -12.24 -6.06 -21.57
CA THR A 601 -11.42 -4.88 -21.30
C THR A 601 -10.77 -4.37 -22.58
N GLY A 602 -10.59 -3.04 -22.67
CA GLY A 602 -9.83 -2.39 -23.72
C GLY A 602 -8.32 -2.63 -23.60
N PRO A 603 -7.52 -2.09 -24.55
CA PRO A 603 -6.07 -2.18 -24.52
C PRO A 603 -5.48 -1.51 -23.28
N THR A 604 -4.26 -1.91 -22.92
CA THR A 604 -3.53 -1.36 -21.76
C THR A 604 -2.29 -0.62 -22.22
N ILE A 605 -1.88 0.41 -21.49
CA ILE A 605 -0.59 1.08 -21.71
C ILE A 605 0.46 0.56 -20.72
N LYS A 606 1.69 0.36 -21.18
CA LYS A 606 2.79 -0.16 -20.38
C LYS A 606 4.10 0.59 -20.59
N PRO A 607 4.98 0.63 -19.57
CA PRO A 607 6.33 1.15 -19.73
C PRO A 607 7.11 0.39 -20.81
N GLY A 608 7.87 1.11 -21.63
CA GLY A 608 8.70 0.56 -22.68
C GLY A 608 8.57 1.32 -24.00
N LYS A 609 9.62 1.26 -24.83
CA LYS A 609 9.63 1.88 -26.16
C LYS A 609 8.65 1.15 -27.09
N PRO A 610 7.78 1.87 -27.80
CA PRO A 610 6.99 1.27 -28.87
C PRO A 610 7.90 0.68 -29.96
N GLU A 611 7.42 -0.38 -30.61
CA GLU A 611 8.03 -0.86 -31.84
C GLU A 611 7.93 0.22 -32.93
N GLU A 612 8.91 0.25 -33.83
CA GLU A 612 8.88 1.18 -34.97
C GLU A 612 7.63 0.92 -35.81
N PRO A 613 6.76 1.93 -36.00
CA PRO A 613 5.51 1.73 -36.71
C PRO A 613 5.76 1.50 -38.20
N ILE A 614 5.51 0.26 -38.67
CA ILE A 614 5.45 -0.05 -40.11
C ILE A 614 4.05 0.32 -40.60
N LEU A 615 3.88 1.57 -41.04
CA LEU A 615 2.69 2.02 -41.75
C LEU A 615 2.79 1.57 -43.21
N ASN A 616 1.94 0.62 -43.63
CA ASN A 616 1.84 0.18 -45.02
C ASN A 616 0.93 1.08 -45.85
#